data_AF-A0A3M0WTS5-F1
#
_entry.id   AF-A0A3M0WTS5-F1
#
_cell.length_a   1.000
_cell.length_b   1.000
_cell.length_c   1.000
_cell.angle_alpha   90.00
_cell.angle_beta   90.00
_cell.angle_gamma   90.00
#
_symmetry.space_group_name_H-M   'P 1'
#
loop_
_entity.id
_entity.type
_entity.pdbx_description
1 polymer ?
#
loop_
_entity_poly.entity_id
_entity_poly.type
_entity_poly.pdbx_seq_one_letter_code
_entity_poly.pdbx_strand_id
1 'polypeptide(L)'
;MKKLFTEKEILELNSKGIKTVTISKGDIITPSAMDKIRELNFSIVEGVKADTIDTIYRKAGIKKQGIEKIIAIGSDHTGFTMKGKVSSYLIDKGYKVIDVGTNDESSCDYPDFALAVAEKVKSEEAGFGIILDATGIPSAITANKVPGIRAATCYNEFSARSARE
;
A
#
# COMPACT_ATOMS: atom_id res chain seq x y z
N MET A 1 4.81 27.01 4.65
CA MET A 1 5.48 25.91 5.38
C MET A 1 4.70 24.65 5.05
N LYS A 2 5.37 23.56 4.65
CA LYS A 2 4.67 22.29 4.33
C LYS A 2 4.10 21.71 5.62
N LYS A 3 2.82 21.37 5.65
CA LYS A 3 2.20 20.68 6.79
C LYS A 3 2.28 19.16 6.58
N LEU A 4 2.59 18.43 7.65
CA LEU A 4 2.55 16.97 7.68
C LEU A 4 1.28 16.53 8.40
N PHE A 5 0.42 15.80 7.69
CA PHE A 5 -0.79 15.21 8.23
C PHE A 5 -0.51 13.78 8.73
N THR A 6 -0.68 13.58 10.04
CA THR A 6 -0.48 12.30 10.72
C THR A 6 -1.81 11.66 11.07
N GLU A 7 -1.81 10.35 11.36
CA GLU A 7 -3.00 9.62 11.80
C GLU A 7 -3.71 10.33 12.97
N LYS A 8 -2.93 10.79 13.95
CA LYS A 8 -3.43 11.50 15.12
C LYS A 8 -4.23 12.74 14.76
N GLU A 9 -3.77 13.53 13.79
CA GLU A 9 -4.50 14.72 13.34
C GLU A 9 -5.85 14.36 12.70
N ILE A 10 -5.91 13.27 11.93
CA ILE A 10 -7.17 12.79 11.32
C ILE A 10 -8.16 12.33 12.39
N LEU A 11 -7.68 11.60 13.39
CA LEU A 11 -8.50 11.16 14.51
C LEU A 11 -9.02 12.33 15.36
N GLU A 12 -8.19 13.36 15.58
CA GLU A 12 -8.60 14.59 16.26
C GLU A 12 -9.63 15.40 15.48
N LEU A 13 -9.55 15.42 14.14
CA LEU A 13 -10.59 16.04 13.31
C LEU A 13 -11.90 15.27 13.42
N ASN A 14 -11.84 13.93 13.41
CA ASN A 14 -13.01 13.08 13.52
C ASN A 14 -13.70 13.24 14.89
N SER A 15 -12.94 13.33 15.99
CA SER A 15 -13.50 13.52 17.33
C SER A 15 -14.20 14.88 17.49
N LYS A 16 -13.82 15.88 16.70
CA LYS A 16 -14.47 17.20 16.61
C LYS A 16 -15.66 17.23 15.63
N GLY A 17 -16.01 16.09 15.01
CA GLY A 17 -17.09 15.99 14.01
C GLY A 17 -16.72 16.56 12.64
N ILE A 18 -15.45 16.90 12.41
CA ILE A 18 -14.97 17.43 11.15
C ILE A 18 -14.65 16.25 10.22
N LYS A 19 -15.28 16.20 9.05
CA LYS A 19 -15.10 15.16 8.03
C LYS A 19 -14.31 15.64 6.80
N THR A 20 -13.65 16.79 6.91
CA THR A 20 -12.94 17.43 5.80
C THR A 20 -11.49 17.70 6.16
N VAL A 21 -10.57 17.32 5.28
CA VAL A 21 -9.14 17.67 5.38
C VAL A 21 -8.81 18.67 4.27
N THR A 22 -8.38 19.87 4.64
CA THR A 22 -7.94 20.89 3.67
C THR A 22 -6.44 20.78 3.47
N ILE A 23 -6.00 20.62 2.22
CA ILE A 23 -4.60 20.34 1.88
C ILE A 23 -4.08 21.41 0.92
N SER A 24 -2.90 21.96 1.22
CA SER A 24 -2.20 22.94 0.40
C SER A 24 -1.12 22.29 -0.47
N LYS A 25 -0.69 23.00 -1.52
CA LYS A 25 0.35 22.52 -2.43
C LYS A 25 1.67 22.26 -1.67
N GLY A 26 2.05 20.99 -1.58
CA GLY A 26 3.30 20.55 -0.95
C GLY A 26 3.15 20.03 0.48
N ASP A 27 1.93 19.98 1.01
CA ASP A 27 1.65 19.24 2.24
C ASP A 27 1.82 17.73 2.02
N ILE A 28 2.16 17.01 3.09
CA ILE A 28 2.46 15.59 3.07
C ILE A 28 1.43 14.88 3.94
N ILE A 29 0.87 13.77 3.44
CA ILE A 29 -0.01 12.90 4.23
C ILE A 29 0.74 11.60 4.47
N THR A 30 0.86 11.21 5.74
CA THR A 30 1.43 9.91 6.10
C THR A 30 0.54 8.78 5.55
N PRO A 31 1.11 7.61 5.23
CA PRO A 31 0.30 6.49 4.75
C PRO A 31 -0.83 6.08 5.73
N SER A 32 -0.56 6.08 7.05
CA SER A 32 -1.57 5.79 8.06
C SER A 32 -2.69 6.84 8.10
N ALA A 33 -2.35 8.14 7.97
CA ALA A 33 -3.37 9.19 7.86
C ALA A 33 -4.24 9.01 6.62
N MET A 34 -3.65 8.64 5.48
CA MET A 34 -4.40 8.37 4.25
C MET A 34 -5.36 7.19 4.43
N ASP A 35 -4.92 6.12 5.08
CA ASP A 35 -5.76 4.96 5.39
C ASP A 35 -6.96 5.36 6.27
N LYS A 36 -6.74 6.17 7.32
CA LYS A 36 -7.82 6.68 8.19
C LYS A 36 -8.79 7.62 7.49
N ILE A 37 -8.30 8.50 6.61
CA ILE A 37 -9.16 9.37 5.79
C ILE A 37 -10.15 8.51 4.99
N ARG A 38 -9.67 7.40 4.41
CA ARG A 38 -10.51 6.50 3.61
C ARG A 38 -11.46 5.68 4.47
N GLU A 39 -10.96 5.10 5.56
CA GLU A 39 -11.76 4.32 6.52
C GLU A 39 -12.93 5.14 7.07
N LEU A 40 -12.66 6.39 7.46
CA LEU A 40 -13.63 7.27 8.09
C LEU A 40 -14.44 8.12 7.10
N ASN A 41 -14.26 7.92 5.79
CA ASN A 41 -14.92 8.65 4.69
C ASN A 41 -14.77 10.17 4.80
N PHE A 42 -13.54 10.66 4.97
CA PHE A 42 -13.21 12.08 4.92
C PHE A 42 -13.16 12.60 3.48
N SER A 43 -13.59 13.85 3.29
CA SER A 43 -13.43 14.59 2.03
C SER A 43 -12.14 15.40 2.04
N ILE A 44 -11.27 15.19 1.06
CA ILE A 44 -10.06 16.01 0.87
C ILE A 44 -10.43 17.21 -0.01
N VAL A 45 -10.15 18.42 0.48
CA VAL A 45 -10.36 19.68 -0.26
C VAL A 45 -9.00 20.30 -0.54
N GLU A 46 -8.54 20.25 -1.79
CA GLU A 46 -7.26 20.85 -2.21
C GLU A 46 -7.43 22.31 -2.63
N GLY A 47 -6.51 23.18 -2.19
CA GLY A 47 -6.39 24.57 -2.66
C GLY A 47 -5.83 24.73 -4.08
N VAL A 48 -5.79 23.65 -4.88
CA VAL A 48 -5.41 23.63 -6.30
C VAL A 48 -6.48 22.82 -7.02
N LYS A 49 -6.99 23.33 -8.17
CA LYS A 49 -8.15 22.75 -8.88
C LYS A 49 -8.02 21.24 -9.08
N ALA A 50 -8.87 20.50 -8.37
CA ALA A 50 -9.10 19.06 -8.50
C ALA A 50 -9.25 18.60 -9.96
N ASP A 51 -9.71 19.49 -10.83
CA ASP A 51 -9.87 19.27 -12.26
C ASP A 51 -8.60 18.76 -12.96
N THR A 52 -7.38 19.14 -12.55
CA THR A 52 -6.18 18.76 -13.31
C THR A 52 -5.74 17.31 -13.04
N ILE A 53 -5.80 16.90 -11.77
CA ILE A 53 -5.42 15.55 -11.33
C ILE A 53 -6.55 14.56 -11.68
N ASP A 54 -7.82 14.94 -11.47
CA ASP A 54 -8.98 14.14 -11.84
C ASP A 54 -9.09 14.00 -13.38
N THR A 55 -8.74 15.03 -14.17
CA THR A 55 -8.67 14.91 -15.64
C THR A 55 -7.55 13.97 -16.08
N ILE A 56 -6.41 13.93 -15.39
CA ILE A 56 -5.32 12.98 -15.68
C ILE A 56 -5.77 11.54 -15.37
N TYR A 57 -6.38 11.29 -14.20
CA TYR A 57 -6.90 9.97 -13.84
C TYR A 57 -8.05 9.52 -14.76
N ARG A 58 -8.95 10.43 -15.17
CA ARG A 58 -10.04 10.15 -16.12
C ARG A 58 -9.56 9.93 -17.54
N LYS A 59 -8.58 10.69 -18.04
CA LYS A 59 -7.95 10.44 -19.37
C LYS A 59 -7.21 9.11 -19.41
N ALA A 60 -6.67 8.65 -18.29
CA ALA A 60 -6.01 7.35 -18.16
C ALA A 60 -6.98 6.18 -17.92
N GLY A 61 -8.29 6.44 -17.71
CA GLY A 61 -9.30 5.40 -17.51
C GLY A 61 -9.28 4.71 -16.13
N ILE A 62 -8.58 5.27 -15.14
CA ILE A 62 -8.33 4.63 -13.85
C ILE A 62 -9.45 5.01 -12.85
N LYS A 63 -10.25 4.03 -12.42
CA LYS A 63 -11.15 4.17 -11.26
C LYS A 63 -10.36 3.95 -9.97
N LYS A 64 -10.02 5.02 -9.25
CA LYS A 64 -9.26 4.98 -7.99
C LYS A 64 -9.98 4.23 -6.85
N GLN A 65 -11.32 4.11 -6.91
CA GLN A 65 -12.09 3.30 -5.97
C GLN A 65 -11.99 1.81 -6.32
N GLY A 66 -11.20 1.05 -5.56
CA GLY A 66 -11.19 -0.42 -5.58
C GLY A 66 -9.79 -1.05 -5.61
N ILE A 67 -8.79 -0.35 -6.13
CA ILE A 67 -7.40 -0.85 -6.23
C ILE A 67 -6.81 -1.14 -4.84
N GLU A 68 -7.24 -0.42 -3.81
CA GLU A 68 -6.77 -0.59 -2.43
C GLU A 68 -7.21 -1.91 -1.78
N LYS A 69 -8.26 -2.53 -2.32
CA LYS A 69 -8.65 -3.89 -1.94
C LYS A 69 -7.90 -4.96 -2.73
N ILE A 70 -7.00 -4.57 -3.63
CA ILE A 70 -6.18 -5.49 -4.42
C ILE A 70 -4.77 -5.51 -3.80
N ILE A 71 -4.34 -6.70 -3.40
CA ILE A 71 -3.02 -6.93 -2.81
C ILE A 71 -2.24 -7.83 -3.75
N ALA A 72 -1.08 -7.36 -4.21
CA ALA A 72 -0.10 -8.21 -4.88
C ALA A 72 0.69 -8.97 -3.82
N ILE A 73 0.81 -10.28 -3.96
CA ILE A 73 1.59 -11.12 -3.04
C ILE A 73 2.58 -11.98 -3.81
N GLY A 74 3.80 -12.04 -3.31
CA GLY A 74 4.87 -12.84 -3.87
C GLY A 74 5.72 -13.49 -2.77
N SER A 75 6.36 -14.60 -3.08
CA SER A 75 7.31 -15.24 -2.18
C SER A 75 8.39 -16.01 -2.93
N ASP A 76 9.54 -16.19 -2.30
CA ASP A 76 10.41 -17.30 -2.67
C ASP A 76 9.88 -18.64 -2.12
N HIS A 77 10.64 -19.70 -2.34
CA HIS A 77 10.33 -21.06 -1.88
C HIS A 77 10.17 -21.16 -0.36
N THR A 78 10.95 -20.41 0.42
CA THR A 78 10.86 -20.42 1.89
C THR A 78 9.58 -19.75 2.39
N GLY A 79 9.06 -18.77 1.64
CA GLY A 79 7.81 -18.08 1.95
C GLY A 79 6.56 -18.76 1.39
N PHE A 80 6.67 -19.78 0.53
CA PHE A 80 5.55 -20.38 -0.21
C PHE A 80 4.38 -20.82 0.68
N THR A 81 4.66 -21.60 1.72
CA THR A 81 3.63 -22.08 2.66
C THR A 81 2.94 -20.91 3.37
N MET A 82 3.68 -19.87 3.77
CA MET A 82 3.10 -18.70 4.44
C MET A 82 2.27 -17.85 3.47
N LYS A 83 2.71 -17.70 2.22
CA LYS A 83 1.98 -17.00 1.17
C LYS A 83 0.57 -17.55 1.02
N GLY A 84 0.42 -18.87 0.94
CA GLY A 84 -0.91 -19.50 0.85
C GLY A 84 -1.83 -19.16 2.03
N LYS A 85 -1.30 -19.15 3.25
CA LYS A 85 -2.07 -18.79 4.47
C LYS A 85 -2.49 -17.33 4.46
N VAL A 86 -1.57 -16.42 4.12
CA VAL A 86 -1.84 -14.98 4.04
C VAL A 86 -2.85 -14.68 2.93
N SER A 87 -2.68 -15.26 1.74
CA SER A 87 -3.63 -15.12 0.62
C SER A 87 -5.04 -15.53 1.03
N SER A 88 -5.19 -16.69 1.68
CA SER A 88 -6.50 -17.18 2.15
C SER A 88 -7.12 -16.22 3.14
N TYR A 89 -6.35 -15.78 4.14
CA TYR A 89 -6.82 -14.81 5.13
C TYR A 89 -7.28 -13.48 4.50
N LEU A 90 -6.55 -12.97 3.51
CA LEU A 90 -6.90 -11.73 2.81
C LEU A 90 -8.19 -11.89 1.99
N ILE A 91 -8.34 -13.02 1.29
CA ILE A 91 -9.56 -13.33 0.52
C ILE A 91 -10.77 -13.40 1.45
N ASP A 92 -10.65 -14.06 2.61
CA ASP A 92 -11.72 -14.14 3.62
C ASP A 92 -12.11 -12.75 4.18
N LYS A 93 -11.17 -11.80 4.19
CA LYS A 93 -11.41 -10.40 4.56
C LYS A 93 -11.96 -9.54 3.42
N GLY A 94 -12.21 -10.13 2.25
CA GLY A 94 -12.80 -9.45 1.09
C GLY A 94 -11.80 -8.66 0.25
N TYR A 95 -10.51 -8.97 0.34
CA TYR A 95 -9.49 -8.47 -0.58
C TYR A 95 -9.40 -9.36 -1.82
N LYS A 96 -9.04 -8.75 -2.95
CA LYS A 96 -8.60 -9.47 -4.14
C LYS A 96 -7.10 -9.67 -4.06
N VAL A 97 -6.63 -10.89 -4.27
CA VAL A 97 -5.20 -11.21 -4.24
C VAL A 97 -4.69 -11.45 -5.66
N ILE A 98 -3.59 -10.79 -6.02
CA ILE A 98 -2.80 -11.08 -7.22
C ILE A 98 -1.55 -11.83 -6.75
N ASP A 99 -1.56 -13.15 -6.91
CA ASP A 99 -0.40 -13.99 -6.60
C ASP A 99 0.57 -13.99 -7.78
N VAL A 100 1.80 -13.51 -7.57
CA VAL A 100 2.86 -13.48 -8.60
C VAL A 100 3.86 -14.63 -8.47
N GLY A 101 3.56 -15.62 -7.63
CA GLY A 101 4.40 -16.78 -7.34
C GLY A 101 5.25 -16.61 -6.07
N THR A 102 6.13 -17.55 -5.74
CA THR A 102 6.33 -18.86 -6.40
C THR A 102 5.12 -19.78 -6.27
N ASN A 103 5.04 -20.82 -7.11
CA ASN A 103 3.89 -21.73 -7.17
C ASN A 103 4.14 -23.09 -6.50
N ASP A 104 5.35 -23.32 -6.00
CA ASP A 104 5.76 -24.53 -5.29
C ASP A 104 6.95 -24.25 -4.34
N GLU A 105 7.43 -25.31 -3.68
CA GLU A 105 8.59 -25.25 -2.76
C GLU A 105 9.93 -25.45 -3.47
N SER A 106 9.96 -25.46 -4.81
CA SER A 106 11.21 -25.61 -5.55
C SER A 106 12.08 -24.37 -5.39
N SER A 107 13.39 -24.59 -5.24
CA SER A 107 14.34 -23.51 -5.03
C SER A 107 14.25 -22.46 -6.14
N CYS A 108 14.18 -21.20 -5.74
CA CYS A 108 14.00 -20.06 -6.63
C CYS A 108 14.59 -18.79 -6.00
N ASP A 109 14.80 -17.78 -6.84
CA ASP A 109 15.41 -16.51 -6.44
C ASP A 109 14.34 -15.49 -6.00
N TYR A 110 14.45 -15.01 -4.77
CA TYR A 110 13.53 -13.99 -4.22
C TYR A 110 13.43 -12.67 -5.03
N PRO A 111 14.47 -12.18 -5.73
CA PRO A 111 14.39 -10.90 -6.43
C PRO A 111 13.29 -10.86 -7.50
N ASP A 112 13.05 -11.97 -8.18
CA ASP A 112 12.05 -12.05 -9.26
C ASP A 112 10.64 -11.75 -8.73
N PHE A 113 10.29 -12.35 -7.60
CA PHE A 113 8.98 -12.17 -6.96
C PHE A 113 8.87 -10.82 -6.26
N ALA A 114 9.95 -10.35 -5.63
CA ALA A 114 9.99 -9.02 -5.01
C ALA A 114 9.81 -7.91 -6.04
N LEU A 115 10.46 -8.04 -7.21
CA LEU A 115 10.30 -7.12 -8.34
C LEU A 115 8.88 -7.16 -8.88
N ALA A 116 8.33 -8.36 -9.12
CA ALA A 116 6.98 -8.51 -9.66
C ALA A 116 5.92 -7.86 -8.74
N VAL A 117 6.00 -8.05 -7.42
CA VAL A 117 5.10 -7.37 -6.46
C VAL A 117 5.28 -5.85 -6.53
N ALA A 118 6.52 -5.38 -6.50
CA ALA A 118 6.83 -3.95 -6.53
C ALA A 118 6.33 -3.27 -7.82
N GLU A 119 6.45 -3.94 -8.97
CA GLU A 119 5.92 -3.45 -10.25
C GLU A 119 4.40 -3.37 -10.27
N LYS A 120 3.69 -4.37 -9.70
CA LYS A 120 2.22 -4.33 -9.59
C LYS A 120 1.72 -3.18 -8.72
N VAL A 121 2.45 -2.85 -7.65
CA VAL A 121 2.12 -1.68 -6.82
C VAL A 121 2.43 -0.39 -7.57
N LYS A 122 3.57 -0.32 -8.27
CA LYS A 122 3.98 0.86 -9.03
C LYS A 122 3.05 1.16 -10.21
N SER A 123 2.56 0.13 -10.90
CA SER A 123 1.64 0.25 -12.04
C SER A 123 0.19 0.52 -11.63
N GLU A 124 -0.09 0.65 -10.33
CA GLU A 124 -1.43 0.80 -9.76
C GLU A 124 -2.36 -0.39 -10.06
N GLU A 125 -1.81 -1.56 -10.41
CA GLU A 125 -2.56 -2.81 -10.53
C GLU A 125 -2.94 -3.39 -9.15
N ALA A 126 -2.14 -3.08 -8.12
CA ALA A 126 -2.41 -3.38 -6.73
C ALA A 126 -2.20 -2.14 -5.85
N GLY A 127 -3.03 -1.96 -4.83
CA GLY A 127 -2.88 -0.85 -3.88
C GLY A 127 -1.74 -1.10 -2.87
N PHE A 128 -1.49 -2.37 -2.56
CA PHE A 128 -0.44 -2.79 -1.63
C PHE A 128 0.25 -4.07 -2.11
N GLY A 129 1.47 -4.27 -1.62
CA GLY A 129 2.29 -5.44 -1.90
C GLY A 129 2.70 -6.15 -0.61
N ILE A 130 2.71 -7.48 -0.63
CA ILE A 130 3.26 -8.33 0.43
C ILE A 130 4.30 -9.25 -0.20
N ILE A 131 5.51 -9.29 0.37
CA ILE A 131 6.59 -10.16 -0.11
C ILE A 131 7.05 -11.03 1.06
N LEU A 132 7.18 -12.33 0.83
CA LEU A 132 7.54 -13.31 1.85
C LEU A 132 8.82 -14.05 1.42
N ASP A 133 9.85 -13.98 2.24
CA ASP A 133 11.04 -14.85 2.16
C ASP A 133 11.45 -15.22 3.59
N ALA A 134 12.55 -15.95 3.75
CA ALA A 134 13.02 -16.43 5.06
C ALA A 134 13.17 -15.32 6.12
N THR A 135 13.57 -14.12 5.71
CA THR A 135 13.81 -12.95 6.60
C THR A 135 13.01 -11.71 6.20
N GLY A 136 12.54 -11.62 4.97
CA GLY A 136 11.93 -10.44 4.34
C GLY A 136 12.90 -9.28 4.07
N ILE A 137 14.15 -9.34 4.53
CA ILE A 137 15.15 -8.27 4.34
C ILE A 137 15.56 -8.15 2.86
N PRO A 138 16.02 -9.23 2.19
CA PRO A 138 16.57 -9.08 0.85
C PRO A 138 15.47 -8.78 -0.18
N SER A 139 14.25 -9.30 0.03
CA SER A 139 13.07 -8.88 -0.74
C SER A 139 12.74 -7.40 -0.58
N ALA A 140 12.77 -6.86 0.65
CA ALA A 140 12.53 -5.43 0.87
C ALA A 140 13.62 -4.56 0.22
N ILE A 141 14.89 -4.97 0.30
CA ILE A 141 16.00 -4.29 -0.40
C ILE A 141 15.75 -4.26 -1.91
N THR A 142 15.32 -5.38 -2.49
CA THR A 142 15.03 -5.49 -3.94
C THR A 142 13.85 -4.62 -4.34
N ALA A 143 12.72 -4.73 -3.64
CA ALA A 143 11.53 -3.94 -3.93
C ALA A 143 11.80 -2.43 -3.84
N ASN A 144 12.62 -2.00 -2.87
CA ASN A 144 13.03 -0.60 -2.72
C ASN A 144 13.94 -0.09 -3.85
N LYS A 145 14.46 -0.95 -4.73
CA LYS A 145 15.15 -0.50 -5.96
C LYS A 145 14.18 0.03 -7.02
N VAL A 146 12.90 -0.31 -6.92
CA VAL A 146 11.86 0.18 -7.83
C VAL A 146 11.47 1.61 -7.45
N PRO A 147 11.65 2.62 -8.34
CA PRO A 147 11.33 4.01 -8.01
C PRO A 147 9.87 4.19 -7.61
N GLY A 148 9.65 4.86 -6.47
CA GLY A 148 8.32 5.12 -5.90
C GLY A 148 7.84 4.09 -4.87
N ILE A 149 8.50 2.93 -4.79
CA ILE A 149 8.18 1.88 -3.82
C ILE A 149 8.88 2.12 -2.50
N ARG A 150 8.18 1.77 -1.41
CA ARG A 150 8.67 1.78 -0.04
C ARG A 150 8.26 0.48 0.63
N ALA A 151 9.14 -0.50 0.60
CA ALA A 151 8.98 -1.78 1.26
C ALA A 151 9.65 -1.75 2.64
N ALA A 152 8.95 -2.24 3.65
CA ALA A 152 9.46 -2.37 5.01
C ALA A 152 9.38 -3.84 5.43
N THR A 153 10.46 -4.34 6.04
CA THR A 153 10.47 -5.67 6.65
C THR A 153 9.89 -5.57 8.06
N CYS A 154 8.82 -6.31 8.33
CA CYS A 154 8.09 -6.24 9.59
C CYS A 154 7.98 -7.62 10.24
N TYR A 155 8.44 -7.75 11.48
CA TYR A 155 8.45 -9.02 12.24
C TYR A 155 7.38 -9.08 13.32
N ASN A 156 6.69 -7.97 13.58
CA ASN A 156 5.64 -7.86 14.57
C ASN A 156 4.69 -6.70 14.24
N GLU A 157 3.56 -6.65 14.96
CA GLU A 157 2.54 -5.62 14.79
C GLU A 157 3.10 -4.19 14.93
N PHE A 158 4.02 -3.97 15.88
CA PHE A 158 4.63 -2.67 16.10
C PHE A 158 5.40 -2.19 14.86
N SER A 159 6.29 -3.02 14.31
CA SER A 159 7.06 -2.71 13.11
C SER A 159 6.16 -2.52 11.88
N ALA A 160 5.06 -3.27 11.77
CA ALA A 160 4.08 -3.11 10.69
C ALA A 160 3.33 -1.78 10.78
N ARG A 161 2.94 -1.37 11.99
CA ARG A 161 2.31 -0.06 12.24
C ARG A 161 3.29 1.08 11.95
N SER A 162 4.51 1.02 12.48
CA SER A 162 5.53 2.05 12.25
C SER A 162 5.94 2.20 10.78
N ALA A 163 5.75 1.18 9.94
CA ALA A 163 5.98 1.29 8.50
C ALA A 163 4.90 2.13 7.77
N ARG A 164 3.75 2.38 8.40
CA ARG A 164 2.64 3.17 7.86
C ARG A 164 2.59 4.59 8.42
N GLU A 165 3.01 4.80 9.66
CA GLU A 165 3.09 6.12 10.33
C GLU A 165 4.05 7.08 9.63
#